data_AF-A0A955LRZ9-F1
#
_entry.id   AF-A0A955LRZ9-F1
#
_cell.length_a   1.000
_cell.length_b   1.000
_cell.length_c   1.000
_cell.angle_alpha   90.00
_cell.angle_beta   90.00
_cell.angle_gamma   90.00
#
_symmetry.space_group_name_H-M   'P 1'
#
loop_
_entity.id
_entity.type
_entity.pdbx_description
1 polymer ?
#
loop_
_entity_poly.entity_id
_entity_poly.type
_entity_poly.pdbx_seq_one_letter_code
_entity_poly.pdbx_strand_id
1 'polypeptide(L)'
;MKRVVYLPILLILLTPIQAIADTLGDVLERQDMSGYLADIPAAQPVTSYAAYQDRTTFLLAYYHAYPQDQNFLEDTLRVLHIDLPARQVTRKEILLPVKLNAYEPTYLGSVLEVRKIGPRFYLKGHLSPSASPTLVLTEELDVWDVLPGWVTETDEGGGIIYQHNAVHFGVPSTPPRFFRYDPAGRTSVAIKN
;
A
#
# COMPACT_ATOMS: atom_id res chain seq x y z
N MET A 1 28.51 46.84 43.12
CA MET A 1 28.00 45.47 43.37
C MET A 1 27.35 44.97 42.08
N LYS A 2 27.95 43.98 41.40
CA LYS A 2 27.42 43.40 40.14
C LYS A 2 26.46 42.26 40.50
N ARG A 3 25.19 42.34 40.09
CA ARG A 3 24.21 41.26 40.25
C ARG A 3 24.36 40.28 39.09
N VAL A 4 24.74 39.03 39.40
CA VAL A 4 24.69 37.90 38.48
C VAL A 4 23.27 37.35 38.56
N VAL A 5 22.53 37.38 37.45
CA VAL A 5 21.20 36.77 37.33
C VAL A 5 21.40 35.34 36.83
N TYR A 6 21.08 34.36 37.66
CA TYR A 6 21.04 32.96 37.26
C TYR A 6 19.72 32.71 36.53
N LEU A 7 19.80 32.37 35.24
CA LEU A 7 18.67 31.91 34.45
C LEU A 7 18.48 30.41 34.73
N PRO A 8 17.35 29.94 35.27
CA PRO A 8 17.11 28.52 35.42
C PRO A 8 16.88 27.90 34.04
N ILE A 9 17.73 26.94 33.66
CA ILE A 9 17.50 26.10 32.49
C ILE A 9 16.36 25.13 32.86
N LEU A 10 15.17 25.42 32.36
CA LEU A 10 14.01 24.53 32.44
C LEU A 10 14.25 23.37 31.46
N LEU A 11 14.66 22.21 31.99
CA LEU A 11 14.80 20.98 31.22
C LEU A 11 13.39 20.42 30.95
N ILE A 12 12.82 20.72 29.78
CA ILE A 12 11.56 20.09 29.34
C ILE A 12 11.88 18.64 29.00
N LEU A 13 11.45 17.72 29.87
CA LEU A 13 11.34 16.30 29.54
C LEU A 13 10.31 16.16 28.43
N LEU A 14 10.77 16.09 27.18
CA LEU A 14 9.97 15.64 26.04
C LEU A 14 9.64 14.17 26.28
N THR A 15 8.51 13.90 26.93
CA THR A 15 7.87 12.59 26.78
C THR A 15 7.56 12.44 25.29
N PRO A 16 8.02 11.36 24.62
CA PRO A 16 7.59 11.11 23.26
C PRO A 16 6.07 10.96 23.32
N ILE A 17 5.35 11.92 22.73
CA ILE A 17 3.95 11.72 22.40
C ILE A 17 3.96 10.52 21.48
N GLN A 18 3.55 9.35 21.98
CA GLN A 18 3.22 8.24 21.11
C GLN A 18 2.16 8.78 20.17
N ALA A 19 2.53 8.96 18.90
CA ALA A 19 1.58 9.29 17.87
C ALA A 19 0.49 8.22 17.93
N ILE A 20 -0.73 8.65 18.28
CA ILE A 20 -1.89 7.77 18.28
C ILE A 20 -2.00 7.27 16.84
N ALA A 21 -1.96 5.95 16.64
CA ALA A 21 -2.11 5.38 15.32
C ALA A 21 -3.46 5.85 14.74
N ASP A 22 -3.45 6.29 13.48
CA ASP A 22 -4.67 6.65 12.76
C ASP A 22 -5.67 5.49 12.87
N THR A 23 -6.93 5.78 13.18
CA THR A 23 -8.01 4.80 13.04
C THR A 23 -8.48 4.75 11.59
N LEU A 24 -9.16 3.67 11.22
CA LEU A 24 -9.81 3.57 9.91
C LEU A 24 -10.79 4.73 9.68
N GLY A 25 -11.47 5.19 10.73
CA GLY A 25 -12.32 6.37 10.71
C GLY A 25 -11.56 7.65 10.35
N ASP A 26 -10.42 7.89 11.03
CA ASP A 26 -9.58 9.07 10.78
C ASP A 26 -9.07 9.11 9.32
N VAL A 27 -8.71 7.94 8.77
CA VAL A 27 -8.31 7.82 7.36
C VAL A 27 -9.47 8.15 6.43
N LEU A 28 -10.67 7.64 6.69
CA LEU A 28 -11.84 7.90 5.85
C LEU A 28 -12.31 9.35 5.93
N GLU A 29 -12.28 9.98 7.09
CA GLU A 29 -12.59 11.40 7.24
C GLU A 29 -11.64 12.28 6.43
N ARG A 30 -10.34 11.98 6.46
CA ARG A 30 -9.32 12.69 5.69
C ARG A 30 -9.48 12.56 4.18
N GLN A 31 -10.16 11.51 3.72
CA GLN A 31 -10.44 11.24 2.31
C GLN A 31 -11.87 11.65 1.91
N ASP A 32 -12.58 12.43 2.74
CA ASP A 32 -13.96 12.85 2.54
C ASP A 32 -14.96 11.67 2.40
N MET A 33 -14.62 10.51 2.97
CA MET A 33 -15.42 9.27 2.95
C MET A 33 -16.21 9.05 4.25
N SER A 34 -16.39 10.08 5.07
CA SER A 34 -17.10 10.00 6.36
C SER A 34 -18.55 9.51 6.23
N GLY A 35 -19.18 9.71 5.08
CA GLY A 35 -20.53 9.21 4.77
C GLY A 35 -20.68 7.68 4.73
N TYR A 36 -19.57 6.93 4.82
CA TYR A 36 -19.53 5.46 4.79
C TYR A 36 -19.12 4.83 6.12
N LEU A 37 -18.88 5.64 7.17
CA LEU A 37 -18.41 5.14 8.47
C LEU A 37 -19.39 4.16 9.15
N ALA A 38 -20.69 4.28 8.89
CA ALA A 38 -21.70 3.39 9.49
C ALA A 38 -21.52 1.92 9.10
N ASP A 39 -20.93 1.65 7.93
CA ASP A 39 -20.77 0.30 7.37
C ASP A 39 -19.37 -0.29 7.65
N ILE A 40 -18.51 0.47 8.35
CA ILE A 40 -17.08 0.21 8.49
C ILE A 40 -16.68 0.25 9.97
N PRO A 41 -15.83 -0.67 10.47
CA PRO A 41 -15.34 -0.63 11.85
C PRO A 41 -14.34 0.52 12.05
N ALA A 42 -14.85 1.75 12.16
CA ALA A 42 -14.09 2.99 12.14
C ALA A 42 -13.07 3.13 13.28
N ALA A 43 -13.35 2.57 14.46
CA ALA A 43 -12.49 2.73 15.64
C ALA A 43 -11.19 1.91 15.60
N GLN A 44 -11.02 1.04 14.61
CA GLN A 44 -9.87 0.14 14.54
C GLN A 44 -8.61 0.90 14.10
N PRO A 45 -7.50 0.86 14.86
CA PRO A 45 -6.22 1.43 14.46
C PRO A 45 -5.65 0.74 13.21
N VAL A 46 -5.11 1.52 12.28
CA VAL A 46 -4.55 1.04 11.00
C VAL A 46 -3.13 1.54 10.76
N THR A 47 -2.38 0.82 9.93
CA THR A 47 -1.02 1.16 9.52
C THR A 47 -0.76 0.73 8.07
N SER A 48 0.34 1.22 7.50
CA SER A 48 0.85 0.82 6.17
C SER A 48 -0.24 0.79 5.10
N TYR A 49 -0.96 1.90 5.00
CA TYR A 49 -2.11 2.04 4.13
C TYR A 49 -1.83 2.95 2.95
N ALA A 50 -2.54 2.72 1.85
CA ALA A 50 -2.59 3.62 0.71
C ALA A 50 -4.00 3.62 0.11
N ALA A 51 -4.41 4.77 -0.42
CA ALA A 51 -5.73 4.97 -0.99
C ALA A 51 -5.65 5.39 -2.46
N TYR A 52 -6.67 4.98 -3.22
CA TYR A 52 -6.98 5.50 -4.54
C TYR A 52 -8.40 6.07 -4.52
N GLN A 53 -8.58 7.22 -5.15
CA GLN A 53 -9.88 7.85 -5.27
C GLN A 53 -10.02 8.55 -6.62
N ASP A 54 -11.15 8.34 -7.28
CA ASP A 54 -11.61 9.15 -8.40
C ASP A 54 -13.10 9.50 -8.23
N ARG A 55 -13.79 9.83 -9.33
CA ARG A 55 -15.22 10.21 -9.30
C ARG A 55 -16.17 9.02 -9.09
N THR A 56 -15.74 7.80 -9.39
CA THR A 56 -16.61 6.61 -9.36
C THR A 56 -16.20 5.62 -8.28
N THR A 57 -14.95 5.65 -7.82
CA THR A 57 -14.44 4.66 -6.88
C THR A 57 -13.57 5.27 -5.80
N PHE A 58 -13.62 4.65 -4.63
CA PHE A 58 -12.60 4.78 -3.59
C PHE A 58 -12.09 3.38 -3.23
N LEU A 59 -10.78 3.21 -3.10
CA LEU A 59 -10.16 1.97 -2.62
C LEU A 59 -9.09 2.30 -1.59
N LEU A 60 -9.13 1.60 -0.46
CA LEU A 60 -8.14 1.68 0.61
C LEU A 60 -7.61 0.28 0.89
N ALA A 61 -6.29 0.11 0.81
CA ALA A 61 -5.60 -1.09 1.25
C ALA A 61 -4.82 -0.78 2.53
N TYR A 62 -4.93 -1.61 3.56
CA TYR A 62 -4.39 -1.33 4.90
C TYR A 62 -4.15 -2.59 5.73
N TYR A 63 -3.39 -2.43 6.81
CA TYR A 63 -3.22 -3.43 7.88
C TYR A 63 -3.75 -2.86 9.19
N HIS A 64 -4.10 -3.73 10.15
CA HIS A 64 -4.34 -3.27 11.51
C HIS A 64 -3.02 -2.90 12.19
N ALA A 65 -3.02 -1.80 12.94
CA ALA A 65 -1.87 -1.42 13.74
C ALA A 65 -1.82 -2.26 15.02
N TYR A 66 -0.63 -2.77 15.34
CA TYR A 66 -0.37 -3.49 16.58
C TYR A 66 0.21 -2.52 17.62
N PRO A 67 -0.44 -2.30 18.77
CA PRO A 67 0.02 -1.31 19.75
C PRO A 67 1.43 -1.56 20.30
N GLN A 68 1.86 -2.82 20.30
CA GLN A 68 3.16 -3.24 20.85
C GLN A 68 4.29 -3.18 19.81
N ASP A 69 3.96 -3.19 18.51
CA ASP A 69 4.95 -3.08 17.43
C ASP A 69 4.30 -2.50 16.18
N GLN A 70 4.55 -1.21 15.93
CA GLN A 70 4.01 -0.52 14.76
C GLN A 70 4.68 -0.96 13.44
N ASN A 71 5.80 -1.69 13.52
CA ASN A 71 6.48 -2.25 12.35
C ASN A 71 6.02 -3.68 12.04
N PHE A 72 5.24 -4.30 12.93
CA PHE A 72 4.64 -5.60 12.67
C PHE A 72 3.48 -5.44 11.67
N LEU A 73 3.59 -6.16 10.56
CA LEU A 73 2.49 -6.35 9.63
C LEU A 73 1.99 -7.77 9.77
N GLU A 74 0.70 -7.90 10.03
CA GLU A 74 0.02 -9.19 10.00
C GLU A 74 0.02 -9.78 8.58
N ASP A 75 -0.15 -11.09 8.49
CA ASP A 75 -0.27 -11.80 7.22
C ASP A 75 -1.63 -11.55 6.52
N THR A 76 -2.44 -10.59 6.98
CA THR A 76 -3.76 -10.28 6.42
C THR A 76 -3.81 -8.84 5.94
N LEU A 77 -3.78 -8.66 4.62
CA LEU A 77 -4.07 -7.36 4.01
C LEU A 77 -5.59 -7.15 3.96
N ARG A 78 -6.06 -5.98 4.39
CA ARG A 78 -7.46 -5.59 4.26
C ARG A 78 -7.63 -4.60 3.12
N VAL A 79 -8.68 -4.82 2.34
CA VAL A 79 -9.05 -3.95 1.23
C VAL A 79 -10.49 -3.54 1.39
N LEU A 80 -10.70 -2.24 1.42
CA LEU A 80 -12.00 -1.58 1.43
C LEU A 80 -12.19 -0.92 0.06
N HIS A 81 -13.29 -1.23 -0.60
CA HIS A 81 -13.69 -0.63 -1.87
C HIS A 81 -15.08 -0.04 -1.74
N ILE A 82 -15.25 1.16 -2.28
CA ILE A 82 -16.51 1.88 -2.31
C ILE A 82 -16.80 2.25 -3.75
N ASP A 83 -17.90 1.72 -4.28
CA ASP A 83 -18.54 2.22 -5.49
C ASP A 83 -19.33 3.48 -5.11
N LEU A 84 -18.83 4.65 -5.52
CA LEU A 84 -19.40 5.94 -5.12
C LEU A 84 -20.80 6.17 -5.73
N PRO A 85 -21.05 5.86 -7.02
CA PRO A 85 -22.39 5.96 -7.61
C PRO A 85 -23.43 5.04 -6.95
N ALA A 86 -23.09 3.77 -6.73
CA ALA A 86 -23.99 2.78 -6.14
C ALA A 86 -24.07 2.87 -4.61
N ARG A 87 -23.15 3.62 -3.99
CA ARG A 87 -22.92 3.67 -2.54
C ARG A 87 -22.70 2.28 -1.94
N GLN A 88 -22.07 1.40 -2.70
CA GLN A 88 -21.84 0.02 -2.28
C GLN A 88 -20.46 -0.10 -1.65
N VAL A 89 -20.41 -0.68 -0.46
CA VAL A 89 -19.17 -0.98 0.26
C VAL A 89 -18.84 -2.45 0.13
N THR A 90 -17.65 -2.76 -0.38
CA THR A 90 -17.08 -4.10 -0.46
C THR A 90 -15.83 -4.16 0.40
N ARG A 91 -15.71 -5.21 1.22
CA ARG A 91 -14.54 -5.44 2.08
C ARG A 91 -14.00 -6.82 1.82
N LYS A 92 -12.67 -6.94 1.78
CA LYS A 92 -12.00 -8.22 1.61
C LYS A 92 -10.74 -8.31 2.44
N GLU A 93 -10.51 -9.50 2.96
CA GLU A 93 -9.27 -9.90 3.60
C GLU A 93 -8.48 -10.77 2.62
N ILE A 94 -7.22 -10.44 2.41
CA ILE A 94 -6.29 -11.15 1.54
C ILE A 94 -5.19 -11.72 2.43
N LEU A 95 -5.16 -13.05 2.54
CA LEU A 95 -4.10 -13.76 3.25
C LEU A 95 -2.80 -13.73 2.43
N LEU A 96 -1.72 -13.33 3.09
CA LEU A 96 -0.36 -13.32 2.59
C LEU A 96 0.43 -14.48 3.22
N PRO A 97 1.44 -15.02 2.53
CA PRO A 97 1.81 -14.70 1.16
C PRO A 97 0.79 -15.24 0.15
N VAL A 98 0.57 -14.51 -0.93
CA VAL A 98 -0.28 -14.96 -2.04
C VAL A 98 0.46 -16.03 -2.84
N LYS A 99 -0.27 -17.09 -3.25
CA LYS A 99 0.23 -18.14 -4.15
C LYS A 99 -0.74 -18.35 -5.31
N LEU A 100 -0.46 -17.75 -6.47
CA LEU A 100 -1.32 -17.85 -7.68
C LEU A 100 -0.81 -18.85 -8.72
N ASN A 101 0.46 -19.25 -8.63
CA ASN A 101 1.18 -19.96 -9.68
C ASN A 101 2.44 -20.64 -9.10
N ALA A 102 3.26 -21.25 -9.94
CA ALA A 102 4.51 -21.92 -9.54
C ALA A 102 5.61 -20.95 -9.05
N TYR A 103 5.33 -19.65 -8.95
CA TYR A 103 6.23 -18.69 -8.32
C TYR A 103 6.24 -18.86 -6.80
N GLU A 104 7.32 -18.36 -6.19
CA GLU A 104 7.46 -18.34 -4.74
C GLU A 104 6.32 -17.55 -4.09
N PRO A 105 5.84 -17.98 -2.90
CA PRO A 105 4.85 -17.24 -2.15
C PRO A 105 5.26 -15.76 -1.98
N THR A 106 4.39 -14.83 -2.37
CA THR A 106 4.73 -13.41 -2.35
C THR A 106 4.07 -12.68 -1.20
N TYR A 107 4.91 -12.07 -0.35
CA TYR A 107 4.50 -11.07 0.63
C TYR A 107 4.43 -9.69 -0.02
N LEU A 108 3.46 -8.87 0.36
CA LEU A 108 3.35 -7.50 -0.14
C LEU A 108 4.22 -6.52 0.66
N GLY A 109 4.32 -6.72 1.99
CA GLY A 109 4.89 -5.74 2.91
C GLY A 109 4.00 -4.50 3.05
N SER A 110 4.56 -3.34 3.40
CA SER A 110 3.78 -2.11 3.57
C SER A 110 3.17 -1.68 2.22
N VAL A 111 1.88 -1.32 2.20
CA VAL A 111 1.28 -0.75 1.00
C VAL A 111 1.73 0.71 0.86
N LEU A 112 2.38 1.03 -0.27
CA LEU A 112 2.89 2.38 -0.54
C LEU A 112 2.00 3.17 -1.51
N GLU A 113 1.30 2.47 -2.39
CA GLU A 113 0.52 3.11 -3.44
C GLU A 113 -0.60 2.19 -3.94
N VAL A 114 -1.73 2.79 -4.30
CA VAL A 114 -2.81 2.13 -5.02
C VAL A 114 -3.06 2.90 -6.32
N ARG A 115 -3.09 2.20 -7.45
CA ARG A 115 -3.50 2.75 -8.74
C ARG A 115 -4.66 1.96 -9.32
N LYS A 116 -5.58 2.64 -10.00
CA LYS A 116 -6.54 1.98 -10.90
C LYS A 116 -6.06 2.14 -12.33
N ILE A 117 -5.97 1.03 -13.07
CA ILE A 117 -5.61 1.01 -14.49
C ILE A 117 -6.58 0.08 -15.21
N GLY A 118 -7.44 0.65 -16.05
CA GLY A 118 -8.57 -0.08 -16.62
C GLY A 118 -9.46 -0.68 -15.50
N PRO A 119 -9.88 -1.95 -15.62
CA PRO A 119 -10.76 -2.61 -14.65
C PRO A 119 -10.00 -3.24 -13.47
N ARG A 120 -8.78 -2.77 -13.15
CA ARG A 120 -7.95 -3.40 -12.10
C ARG A 120 -7.27 -2.39 -11.20
N PHE A 121 -7.02 -2.86 -9.98
CA PHE A 121 -6.24 -2.15 -8.98
C PHE A 121 -4.84 -2.75 -8.86
N TYR A 122 -3.85 -1.88 -8.76
CA TYR A 122 -2.44 -2.22 -8.64
C TYR A 122 -1.93 -1.67 -7.31
N LEU A 123 -1.68 -2.56 -6.37
CA LEU A 123 -1.25 -2.23 -5.01
C LEU A 123 0.26 -2.43 -4.94
N LYS A 124 1.01 -1.34 -4.91
CA LYS A 124 2.47 -1.38 -4.76
C LYS A 124 2.81 -1.61 -3.29
N GLY A 125 3.46 -2.72 -3.02
CA GLY A 125 4.02 -3.05 -1.71
C GLY A 125 5.48 -2.62 -1.56
N HIS A 126 5.99 -2.79 -0.34
CA HIS A 126 7.39 -2.68 -0.02
C HIS A 126 7.78 -3.65 1.10
N LEU A 127 8.64 -4.60 0.75
CA LEU A 127 9.23 -5.58 1.64
C LEU A 127 10.73 -5.28 1.81
N SER A 128 11.12 -5.01 3.05
CA SER A 128 12.53 -4.82 3.41
C SER A 128 13.35 -6.09 3.10
N PRO A 129 14.56 -5.99 2.52
CA PRO A 129 15.36 -4.76 2.39
C PRO A 129 15.09 -3.88 1.17
N SER A 130 14.36 -4.27 0.12
CA SER A 130 13.99 -3.40 -1.04
C SER A 130 13.18 -4.10 -2.15
N ALA A 131 12.37 -5.12 -1.86
CA ALA A 131 11.47 -5.66 -2.87
C ALA A 131 10.19 -4.83 -2.90
N SER A 132 9.74 -4.38 -4.07
CA SER A 132 8.45 -3.67 -4.23
C SER A 132 7.51 -4.48 -5.11
N PRO A 133 6.97 -5.62 -4.63
CA PRO A 133 6.01 -6.39 -5.40
C PRO A 133 4.72 -5.59 -5.61
N THR A 134 3.99 -5.88 -6.69
CA THR A 134 2.67 -5.31 -6.94
C THR A 134 1.62 -6.40 -6.92
N LEU A 135 0.63 -6.28 -6.04
CA LEU A 135 -0.56 -7.13 -6.07
C LEU A 135 -1.58 -6.54 -7.05
N VAL A 136 -2.09 -7.35 -7.97
CA VAL A 136 -3.10 -6.94 -8.95
C VAL A 136 -4.45 -7.51 -8.53
N LEU A 137 -5.44 -6.64 -8.35
CA LEU A 137 -6.80 -7.01 -7.96
C LEU A 137 -7.81 -6.72 -9.06
N THR A 138 -8.87 -7.51 -9.14
CA THR A 138 -10.10 -7.17 -9.90
C THR A 138 -10.92 -6.12 -9.17
N GLU A 139 -11.97 -5.59 -9.80
CA GLU A 139 -12.90 -4.66 -9.13
C GLU A 139 -13.66 -5.31 -7.97
N GLU A 140 -13.85 -6.63 -8.02
CA GLU A 140 -14.42 -7.47 -6.94
C GLU A 140 -13.37 -7.84 -5.86
N LEU A 141 -12.18 -7.24 -5.95
CA LEU A 141 -11.06 -7.43 -5.03
C LEU A 141 -10.49 -8.85 -5.04
N ASP A 142 -10.80 -9.67 -6.04
CA ASP A 142 -10.11 -10.95 -6.25
C ASP A 142 -8.67 -10.71 -6.67
N VAL A 143 -7.77 -11.50 -6.11
CA VAL A 143 -6.37 -11.46 -6.52
C VAL A 143 -6.27 -12.02 -7.94
N TRP A 144 -5.90 -11.14 -8.86
CA TRP A 144 -5.73 -11.47 -10.27
C TRP A 144 -4.31 -11.96 -10.58
N ASP A 145 -3.29 -11.25 -10.09
CA ASP A 145 -1.89 -11.53 -10.37
C ASP A 145 -0.95 -10.89 -9.34
N VAL A 146 0.34 -11.22 -9.42
CA VAL A 146 1.42 -10.59 -8.65
C VAL A 146 2.58 -10.26 -9.58
N LEU A 147 2.96 -8.98 -9.63
CA LEU A 147 4.12 -8.53 -10.41
C LEU A 147 5.36 -8.45 -9.52
N PRO A 148 6.52 -8.98 -9.97
CA PRO A 148 7.78 -8.93 -9.24
C PRO A 148 8.46 -7.56 -9.39
N GLY A 149 7.74 -6.48 -9.09
CA GLY A 149 8.16 -5.11 -9.31
C GLY A 149 7.01 -4.12 -9.19
N TRP A 150 7.24 -2.86 -9.57
CA TRP A 150 6.24 -1.79 -9.46
C TRP A 150 5.93 -1.15 -10.79
N VAL A 151 4.66 -0.79 -10.96
CA VAL A 151 4.17 -0.10 -12.16
C VAL A 151 4.83 1.27 -12.29
N THR A 152 5.38 1.54 -13.47
CA THR A 152 5.97 2.84 -13.80
C THR A 152 5.06 3.63 -14.72
N GLU A 153 4.48 2.98 -15.73
CA GLU A 153 3.66 3.63 -16.76
C GLU A 153 2.70 2.63 -17.44
N THR A 154 1.84 3.16 -18.30
CA THR A 154 0.90 2.41 -19.14
C THR A 154 1.13 2.75 -20.60
N ASP A 155 1.09 1.77 -21.49
CA ASP A 155 1.17 2.02 -22.93
C ASP A 155 -0.20 2.24 -23.59
N GLU A 156 -0.21 2.73 -24.83
CA GLU A 156 -1.43 3.01 -25.61
C GLU A 156 -2.30 1.76 -25.88
N GLY A 157 -1.71 0.57 -25.80
CA GLY A 157 -2.40 -0.72 -25.95
C GLY A 157 -2.97 -1.28 -24.66
N GLY A 158 -2.94 -0.53 -23.55
CA GLY A 158 -3.39 -0.99 -22.24
C GLY A 158 -2.42 -1.95 -21.54
N GLY A 159 -1.19 -2.08 -22.07
CA GLY A 159 -0.09 -2.77 -21.40
C GLY A 159 0.42 -1.97 -20.21
N ILE A 160 0.90 -2.70 -19.20
CA ILE A 160 1.51 -2.11 -18.02
C ILE A 160 3.01 -2.22 -18.14
N ILE A 161 3.75 -1.12 -18.01
CA ILE A 161 5.20 -1.17 -17.89
C ILE A 161 5.53 -1.15 -16.42
N TYR A 162 6.33 -2.11 -15.97
CA TYR A 162 6.79 -2.17 -14.59
C TYR A 162 8.31 -2.36 -14.52
N GLN A 163 8.91 -1.75 -13.51
CA GLN A 163 10.30 -1.97 -13.17
C GLN A 163 10.40 -3.21 -12.28
N HIS A 164 11.15 -4.21 -12.73
CA HIS A 164 11.35 -5.46 -12.00
C HIS A 164 12.27 -5.25 -10.81
N ASN A 165 11.97 -5.92 -9.70
CA ASN A 165 12.82 -5.96 -8.51
C ASN A 165 14.24 -6.43 -8.87
N ALA A 166 15.25 -5.72 -8.37
CA ALA A 166 16.65 -6.12 -8.49
C ALA A 166 17.06 -6.97 -7.28
N VAL A 167 18.01 -7.90 -7.47
CA VAL A 167 18.63 -8.61 -6.35
C VAL A 167 19.62 -7.66 -5.69
N HIS A 168 19.24 -7.08 -4.55
CA HIS A 168 19.94 -5.97 -3.89
C HIS A 168 21.38 -6.25 -3.43
N PHE A 169 21.84 -7.51 -3.42
CA PHE A 169 23.13 -7.89 -2.80
C PHE A 169 24.14 -8.56 -3.75
N GLY A 170 23.86 -8.63 -5.06
CA GLY A 170 24.72 -9.40 -5.98
C GLY A 170 25.79 -8.60 -6.71
N VAL A 171 25.48 -7.38 -7.15
CA VAL A 171 26.36 -6.60 -8.05
C VAL A 171 26.04 -5.12 -7.94
N PRO A 172 27.01 -4.22 -7.73
CA PRO A 172 26.77 -2.79 -7.86
C PRO A 172 26.44 -2.51 -9.33
N SER A 173 25.32 -1.83 -9.60
CA SER A 173 24.95 -1.25 -10.91
C SER A 173 24.26 -2.11 -11.98
N THR A 174 23.56 -3.21 -11.65
CA THR A 174 22.66 -3.81 -12.66
C THR A 174 21.60 -2.78 -13.06
N PRO A 175 21.49 -2.39 -14.35
CA PRO A 175 20.50 -1.42 -14.78
C PRO A 175 19.09 -1.92 -14.47
N PRO A 176 18.13 -1.00 -14.23
CA PRO A 176 16.74 -1.37 -14.03
C PRO A 176 16.24 -2.19 -15.22
N ARG A 177 15.58 -3.31 -14.94
CA ARG A 177 14.96 -4.15 -15.96
C ARG A 177 13.49 -3.82 -16.02
N PHE A 178 13.02 -3.43 -17.19
CA PHE A 178 11.61 -3.15 -17.41
C PHE A 178 10.94 -4.30 -18.14
N PHE A 179 9.67 -4.47 -17.84
CA PHE A 179 8.83 -5.49 -18.44
C PHE A 179 7.52 -4.86 -18.85
N ARG A 180 7.01 -5.30 -19.99
CA ARG A 180 5.64 -5.04 -20.41
C ARG A 180 4.78 -6.21 -19.97
N TYR A 181 3.81 -5.94 -19.11
CA TYR A 181 2.79 -6.87 -18.65
C TYR A 181 1.51 -6.70 -19.47
N ASP A 182 1.02 -7.81 -20.03
CA ASP A 182 -0.30 -7.92 -20.63
C ASP A 182 -1.33 -8.42 -19.58
N PRO A 183 -2.23 -7.56 -19.11
CA PRO A 183 -3.25 -7.92 -18.13
C PRO A 183 -4.23 -8.99 -18.62
N ALA A 184 -4.49 -9.13 -19.93
CA ALA A 184 -5.43 -10.11 -20.45
C ALA A 184 -4.84 -11.52 -20.38
N GLY A 185 -3.60 -11.68 -20.83
CA GLY A 185 -2.88 -12.95 -20.84
C GLY A 185 -2.18 -13.32 -19.53
N ARG A 186 -2.03 -12.39 -18.57
CA ARG A 186 -1.17 -12.53 -17.38
C ARG A 186 0.28 -12.87 -17.75
N THR A 187 0.79 -12.21 -18.79
CA THR A 187 2.14 -12.47 -19.30
C THR A 187 2.99 -11.21 -19.20
N SER A 188 4.26 -11.39 -18.85
CA SER A 188 5.25 -10.33 -18.82
C SER A 188 6.35 -10.63 -19.83
N VAL A 189 6.71 -9.63 -20.64
CA VAL A 189 7.82 -9.70 -21.58
C VAL A 189 8.84 -8.64 -21.22
N ALA A 190 10.11 -9.02 -21.09
CA ALA A 190 11.19 -8.07 -20.88
C ALA A 190 11.28 -7.11 -22.07
N ILE A 191 11.35 -5.81 -21.80
CA ILE A 191 11.60 -4.79 -22.81
C ILE A 191 13.04 -4.29 -22.65
N LYS A 192 13.76 -4.14 -23.76
CA LYS A 192 15.15 -3.66 -23.73
C LYS A 192 15.15 -2.16 -23.42
N ASN A 193 16.04 -1.75 -22.51
CA ASN A 193 16.46 -0.36 -22.38
C ASN A 193 17.26 0.07 -23.61
#